data_AF-A0A9B2JX98-F1
#
_entry.id   AF-A0A9B2JX98-F1
#
_cell.length_a   1.000
_cell.length_b   1.000
_cell.length_c   1.000
_cell.angle_alpha   90.00
_cell.angle_beta   90.00
_cell.angle_gamma   90.00
#
_symmetry.space_group_name_H-M   'P 1'
#
loop_
_entity.id
_entity.type
_entity.pdbx_description
1 polymer ?
#
loop_
_entity_poly.entity_id
_entity_poly.type
_entity_poly.pdbx_seq_one_letter_code
_entity_poly.pdbx_strand_id
1 'polypeptide(L)'
;MASENSTVDTGYTKFYTREEVAKHNKSKDLWFIIHNKVYNVSQFRNHPGGKEVLLEQGGQDCTEAFEDIGHSSDARELMEVFKIGELVEEERTQGSNDVTDVSDVDNSSGSWRSWLIPIALGVLATLVYRYFIKAH
;
A
#
# COMPACT_ATOMS: atom_id res chain seq x y z
N MET A 1 -43.33 -19.82 -17.53
CA MET A 1 -42.17 -20.72 -17.35
C MET A 1 -40.98 -19.86 -16.97
N ALA A 2 -40.32 -20.25 -15.88
CA ALA A 2 -39.01 -19.87 -15.33
C ALA A 2 -38.53 -18.41 -15.34
N SER A 3 -38.15 -17.99 -14.14
CA SER A 3 -37.48 -16.75 -13.73
C SER A 3 -35.99 -16.81 -14.08
N GLU A 4 -35.42 -15.75 -14.61
CA GLU A 4 -33.97 -15.54 -14.64
C GLU A 4 -33.66 -14.13 -14.13
N ASN A 5 -33.34 -14.07 -12.84
CA ASN A 5 -32.96 -12.90 -12.06
C ASN A 5 -31.59 -12.38 -12.53
N SER A 6 -31.57 -11.39 -13.43
CA SER A 6 -30.37 -10.64 -13.77
C SER A 6 -30.28 -9.41 -12.85
N THR A 7 -29.69 -9.61 -11.67
CA THR A 7 -29.27 -8.51 -10.80
C THR A 7 -28.12 -7.76 -11.46
N VAL A 8 -28.43 -6.58 -11.96
CA VAL A 8 -27.47 -5.53 -12.27
C VAL A 8 -26.86 -5.10 -10.93
N ASP A 9 -25.63 -5.58 -10.63
CA ASP A 9 -24.88 -5.25 -9.42
C ASP A 9 -24.24 -3.86 -9.59
N THR A 10 -24.78 -2.89 -8.87
CA THR A 10 -24.24 -1.54 -8.74
C THR A 10 -22.89 -1.62 -8.01
N GLY A 11 -21.83 -1.08 -8.61
CA GLY A 11 -20.45 -1.18 -8.14
C GLY A 11 -20.19 -0.53 -6.77
N TYR A 12 -20.40 -1.30 -5.71
CA TYR A 12 -19.93 -0.96 -4.37
C TYR A 12 -18.51 -1.53 -4.19
N THR A 13 -17.50 -0.65 -4.28
CA THR A 13 -16.14 -1.01 -3.89
C THR A 13 -16.12 -1.25 -2.39
N LYS A 14 -15.90 -2.51 -1.98
CA LYS A 14 -15.74 -2.85 -0.57
C LYS A 14 -14.34 -2.46 -0.10
N PHE A 15 -14.25 -1.87 1.08
CA PHE A 15 -12.99 -1.49 1.69
C PHE A 15 -12.58 -2.49 2.78
N TYR A 16 -11.29 -2.78 2.86
CA TYR A 16 -10.69 -3.70 3.83
C TYR A 16 -9.49 -3.04 4.52
N THR A 17 -9.22 -3.43 5.76
CA THR A 17 -8.00 -3.04 6.47
C THR A 17 -6.89 -4.05 6.20
N ARG A 18 -5.63 -3.64 6.39
CA ARG A 18 -4.46 -4.53 6.29
C ARG A 18 -4.55 -5.65 7.32
N GLU A 19 -5.02 -5.34 8.53
CA GLU A 19 -5.26 -6.33 9.58
C GLU A 19 -6.30 -7.37 9.16
N GLU A 20 -7.34 -6.98 8.42
CA GLU A 20 -8.32 -7.93 7.89
C GLU A 20 -7.68 -8.83 6.84
N VAL A 21 -6.98 -8.24 5.86
CA VAL A 21 -6.28 -9.01 4.81
C VAL A 21 -5.27 -10.00 5.41
N ALA A 22 -4.56 -9.61 6.48
CA ALA A 22 -3.58 -10.45 7.17
C ALA A 22 -4.15 -11.75 7.76
N LYS A 23 -5.46 -11.80 8.04
CA LYS A 23 -6.13 -13.02 8.52
C LYS A 23 -6.29 -14.06 7.41
N HIS A 24 -6.26 -13.64 6.15
CA HIS A 24 -6.48 -14.45 4.96
C HIS A 24 -5.15 -14.88 4.33
N ASN A 25 -4.41 -15.73 5.05
CA ASN A 25 -3.07 -16.21 4.66
C ASN A 25 -2.98 -17.74 4.45
N LYS A 26 -4.11 -18.42 4.22
CA LYS A 26 -4.17 -19.88 4.14
C LYS A 26 -4.41 -20.34 2.71
N SER A 27 -4.00 -21.56 2.37
CA SER A 27 -4.12 -22.07 0.99
C SER A 27 -5.53 -22.17 0.41
N LYS A 28 -6.58 -22.06 1.24
CA LYS A 28 -7.99 -22.05 0.82
C LYS A 28 -8.65 -20.67 1.00
N ASP A 29 -7.91 -19.71 1.54
CA ASP A 29 -8.36 -18.40 1.97
C ASP A 29 -7.14 -17.46 1.98
N LEU A 30 -6.76 -17.06 0.76
CA LEU A 30 -5.49 -16.39 0.47
C LEU A 30 -5.74 -15.07 -0.24
N TRP A 31 -5.43 -13.97 0.44
CA TRP A 31 -5.62 -12.62 -0.08
C TRP A 31 -4.30 -11.87 -0.17
N PHE A 32 -4.25 -10.91 -1.09
CA PHE A 32 -3.11 -10.01 -1.26
C PHE A 32 -3.56 -8.58 -1.45
N ILE A 33 -2.67 -7.66 -1.12
CA ILE A 33 -2.78 -6.26 -1.52
C ILE A 33 -1.78 -6.00 -2.64
N ILE A 34 -2.26 -5.47 -3.76
CA ILE A 34 -1.42 -5.00 -4.87
C ILE A 34 -1.93 -3.63 -5.28
N HIS A 35 -1.08 -2.60 -5.27
CA HIS A 35 -1.45 -1.22 -5.63
C HIS A 35 -2.68 -0.71 -4.86
N ASN A 36 -2.73 -0.95 -3.54
CA ASN A 36 -3.86 -0.62 -2.65
C ASN A 36 -5.20 -1.32 -2.96
N LYS A 37 -5.21 -2.28 -3.90
CA LYS A 37 -6.38 -3.11 -4.21
C LYS A 37 -6.25 -4.46 -3.54
N VAL A 38 -7.37 -5.04 -3.12
CA VAL A 38 -7.42 -6.33 -2.41
C VAL A 38 -7.92 -7.42 -3.34
N TYR A 39 -7.16 -8.50 -3.43
CA TYR A 39 -7.39 -9.61 -4.34
C TYR A 39 -7.58 -10.91 -3.57
N ASN A 40 -8.58 -11.70 -3.92
CA ASN A 40 -8.80 -13.04 -3.38
C ASN A 40 -8.36 -14.09 -4.40
N VAL A 41 -7.21 -14.69 -4.17
CA VAL A 41 -6.62 -15.69 -5.07
C VAL A 41 -6.84 -17.12 -4.58
N SER A 42 -7.76 -17.34 -3.65
CA SER A 42 -7.98 -18.66 -3.03
C SER A 42 -8.28 -19.77 -4.05
N GLN A 43 -8.84 -19.41 -5.20
CA GLN A 43 -9.15 -20.33 -6.30
C GLN A 43 -8.07 -20.36 -7.39
N PHE A 44 -7.04 -19.53 -7.29
CA PHE A 44 -5.96 -19.46 -8.27
C PHE A 44 -4.96 -20.60 -8.05
N ARG A 45 -5.08 -21.64 -8.88
CA ARG A 45 -4.25 -22.85 -8.77
C ARG A 45 -3.03 -22.87 -9.68
N ASN A 46 -3.05 -22.09 -10.76
CA ASN A 46 -2.07 -22.19 -11.85
C ASN A 46 -1.20 -20.92 -11.92
N HIS A 47 -0.47 -20.64 -10.83
CA HIS A 47 0.54 -19.59 -10.83
C HIS A 47 1.84 -20.10 -11.47
N PRO A 48 2.36 -19.48 -12.55
CA PRO A 48 3.62 -19.89 -13.18
C PRO A 48 4.82 -19.87 -12.23
N GLY A 49 4.84 -18.95 -11.24
CA GLY A 49 5.86 -18.89 -10.19
C GLY A 49 5.69 -19.94 -9.07
N GLY A 50 4.69 -20.81 -9.17
CA GLY A 50 4.36 -21.81 -8.15
C GLY A 50 3.44 -21.29 -7.06
N LYS A 51 2.88 -22.23 -6.29
CA LYS A 51 1.95 -21.95 -5.18
C LYS A 51 2.65 -21.50 -3.88
N GLU A 52 3.94 -21.78 -3.75
CA GLU A 52 4.71 -21.53 -2.53
C GLU A 52 4.86 -20.02 -2.30
N VAL A 53 5.30 -19.30 -3.33
CA VAL A 53 5.44 -17.83 -3.30
C VAL A 53 4.13 -17.11 -2.99
N LEU A 54 2.99 -17.68 -3.40
CA LEU A 54 1.68 -17.14 -3.06
C LEU A 54 1.37 -17.31 -1.57
N LEU A 55 1.72 -18.45 -0.97
CA LEU A 55 1.48 -18.68 0.46
C LEU A 55 2.41 -17.85 1.33
N GLU A 56 3.67 -17.68 0.93
CA GLU A 56 4.65 -16.86 1.65
C GLU A 56 4.24 -15.39 1.72
N GLN A 57 3.64 -14.89 0.64
CA GLN A 57 3.17 -13.52 0.52
C GLN A 57 1.72 -13.35 1.00
N GLY A 58 1.08 -14.43 1.48
CA GLY A 58 -0.32 -14.45 1.89
C GLY A 58 -0.65 -13.45 2.98
N GLY A 59 -1.72 -12.68 2.78
CA GLY A 59 -2.21 -11.69 3.75
C GLY A 59 -1.37 -10.41 3.84
N GLN A 60 -0.48 -10.16 2.88
CA GLN A 60 0.44 -9.03 2.89
C GLN A 60 0.27 -8.12 1.66
N ASP A 61 0.97 -6.99 1.67
CA ASP A 61 1.16 -6.17 0.47
C ASP A 61 2.28 -6.76 -0.39
N CYS A 62 1.91 -7.18 -1.58
CA CYS A 62 2.79 -7.85 -2.53
C CYS A 62 3.12 -6.94 -3.72
N THR A 63 2.87 -5.63 -3.60
CA THR A 63 3.03 -4.68 -4.71
C THR A 63 4.47 -4.70 -5.22
N GLU A 64 5.45 -4.64 -4.32
CA GLU A 64 6.87 -4.66 -4.68
C GLU A 64 7.26 -5.96 -5.37
N ALA A 65 6.91 -7.12 -4.77
CA ALA A 65 7.20 -8.43 -5.34
C ALA A 65 6.51 -8.65 -6.70
N PHE A 66 5.29 -8.13 -6.87
CA PHE A 66 4.55 -8.24 -8.13
C PHE A 66 5.19 -7.43 -9.26
N GLU A 67 5.65 -6.21 -8.95
CA GLU A 67 6.29 -5.31 -9.92
C GLU A 67 7.73 -5.73 -10.24
N ASP A 68 8.51 -6.21 -9.26
CA ASP A 68 9.90 -6.68 -9.46
C ASP A 68 9.98 -7.86 -10.45
N ILE A 69 9.02 -8.78 -10.39
CA ILE A 69 8.91 -9.90 -11.32
C ILE A 69 8.51 -9.45 -12.74
N GLY A 70 7.83 -8.31 -12.88
CA GLY A 70 7.43 -7.78 -14.17
C GLY A 70 6.33 -8.59 -14.86
N HIS A 71 5.22 -8.86 -14.18
CA HIS A 71 4.08 -9.60 -14.74
C HIS A 71 3.55 -8.97 -16.05
N SER A 72 3.20 -9.81 -17.02
CA SER A 72 2.66 -9.37 -18.32
C SER A 72 1.33 -8.63 -18.16
N SER A 73 0.93 -7.88 -19.20
CA SER A 73 -0.39 -7.21 -19.22
C SER A 73 -1.55 -8.19 -19.08
N ASP A 74 -1.43 -9.38 -19.69
CA ASP A 74 -2.41 -10.46 -19.60
C ASP A 74 -2.56 -10.98 -18.16
N ALA A 75 -1.45 -11.15 -17.44
CA ALA A 75 -1.47 -11.54 -16.03
C ALA A 75 -2.13 -10.46 -15.14
N ARG A 76 -1.89 -9.18 -15.45
CA ARG A 76 -2.53 -8.05 -14.74
C ARG A 76 -4.04 -7.98 -15.00
N GLU A 77 -4.47 -8.28 -16.22
CA GLU A 77 -5.90 -8.36 -16.56
C GLU A 77 -6.59 -9.53 -15.85
N LEU A 78 -5.95 -10.72 -15.86
CA LEU A 78 -6.44 -11.89 -15.13
C LEU A 78 -6.55 -11.63 -13.63
N MET A 79 -5.60 -10.91 -13.05
CA MET A 79 -5.61 -10.52 -11.64
C MET A 79 -6.86 -9.70 -11.27
N GLU A 80 -7.34 -8.83 -12.17
CA GLU A 80 -8.50 -7.98 -11.91
C GLU A 80 -9.79 -8.79 -11.71
N VAL A 81 -9.88 -10.00 -12.28
CA VAL A 81 -11.00 -10.95 -12.06
C VAL A 81 -11.09 -11.39 -10.58
N PHE A 82 -9.96 -11.37 -9.87
CA PHE A 82 -9.87 -11.74 -8.46
C PHE A 82 -10.01 -10.55 -7.51
N LYS A 83 -10.25 -9.33 -8.02
CA LYS A 83 -10.43 -8.13 -7.17
C LYS A 83 -11.70 -8.27 -6.36
N ILE A 84 -11.59 -8.14 -5.04
CA ILE A 84 -12.72 -8.16 -4.10
C ILE A 84 -12.98 -6.80 -3.45
N GLY A 85 -12.06 -5.84 -3.63
CA GLY A 85 -12.18 -4.51 -3.06
C GLY A 85 -10.86 -3.75 -3.04
N GLU A 86 -10.77 -2.79 -2.13
CA GLU A 86 -9.61 -1.91 -1.95
C GLU A 86 -9.29 -1.71 -0.47
N LEU A 87 -8.10 -1.22 -0.17
CA LEU A 87 -7.76 -0.85 1.20
C LEU A 87 -8.56 0.37 1.67
N VAL A 88 -8.75 0.53 2.97
CA VAL A 88 -9.27 1.79 3.55
C VAL A 88 -8.29 2.94 3.29
N GLU A 89 -8.80 4.16 3.08
CA GLU A 89 -7.99 5.35 2.69
C GLU A 89 -6.83 5.60 3.64
N GLU A 90 -7.06 5.42 4.94
CA GLU A 90 -6.08 5.64 6.00
C GLU A 90 -4.88 4.67 5.95
N GLU A 91 -5.05 3.50 5.32
CA GLU A 91 -4.02 2.46 5.22
C GLU A 91 -3.44 2.31 3.80
N ARG A 92 -3.84 3.18 2.86
CA ARG A 92 -3.28 3.18 1.50
C ARG A 92 -1.85 3.71 1.52
N THR A 93 -0.96 3.01 0.82
CA THR A 93 0.38 3.54 0.54
C THR A 93 0.23 4.60 -0.55
N GLN A 94 0.62 5.84 -0.24
CA GLN A 94 0.59 6.95 -1.21
C GLN A 94 1.57 6.64 -2.33
N GLY A 95 1.06 6.22 -3.48
CA GLY A 95 1.82 6.22 -4.72
C GLY A 95 2.06 7.67 -5.11
N SER A 96 3.30 8.14 -4.95
CA SER A 96 3.72 9.49 -5.31
C SER A 96 3.35 9.82 -6.76
N ASN A 97 2.30 10.61 -6.92
CA ASN A 97 2.18 11.53 -8.04
C ASN A 97 2.31 12.93 -7.45
N ASP A 98 3.46 13.53 -7.69
CA ASP A 98 3.83 14.91 -7.38
C ASP A 98 2.82 15.92 -7.97
N VAL A 99 2.26 16.81 -7.14
CA VAL A 99 2.20 18.27 -7.41
C VAL A 99 2.17 19.03 -6.08
N THR A 100 3.13 19.94 -5.94
CA THR A 100 3.22 21.03 -4.96
C THR A 100 1.92 21.85 -4.83
N ASP A 101 1.39 21.98 -3.62
CA ASP A 101 0.85 23.27 -3.16
C ASP A 101 0.98 23.38 -1.64
N VAL A 102 1.46 24.54 -1.21
CA VAL A 102 1.70 24.91 0.18
C VAL A 102 0.38 25.32 0.80
N SER A 103 0.01 24.79 1.97
CA SER A 103 -0.69 25.49 3.07
C SER A 103 -1.01 24.52 4.21
N ASP A 104 -0.40 24.78 5.37
CA ASP A 104 -0.84 24.42 6.72
C ASP A 104 -1.01 22.93 7.07
N VAL A 105 0.11 22.30 7.45
CA VAL A 105 0.11 21.01 8.14
C VAL A 105 -0.04 21.21 9.65
N ASP A 106 -1.28 21.07 10.11
CA ASP A 106 -1.56 20.54 11.44
C ASP A 106 -1.17 19.05 11.49
N ASN A 107 -0.37 18.73 12.50
CA ASN A 107 -0.33 17.46 13.22
C ASN A 107 -0.40 16.16 12.38
N SER A 108 0.75 15.68 11.92
CA SER A 108 0.92 14.27 11.55
C SER A 108 2.31 13.75 11.92
N SER A 109 2.30 13.01 13.02
CA SER A 109 3.38 12.23 13.61
C SER A 109 3.85 11.14 12.65
N GLY A 110 5.14 11.15 12.30
CA GLY A 110 5.80 10.00 11.68
C GLY A 110 6.54 10.33 10.38
N SER A 111 7.83 10.03 10.34
CA SER A 111 8.75 10.00 9.17
C SER A 111 9.65 11.21 8.88
N TRP A 112 9.26 12.46 9.17
CA TRP A 112 10.04 13.66 8.77
C TRP A 112 10.74 14.38 9.94
N ARG A 113 10.28 14.19 11.19
CA ARG A 113 10.94 14.77 12.38
C ARG A 113 12.30 14.15 12.71
N SER A 114 12.63 12.99 12.15
CA SER A 114 13.89 12.28 12.42
C SER A 114 15.13 12.98 11.83
N TRP A 115 14.99 13.77 10.75
CA TRP A 115 16.10 14.56 10.18
C TRP A 115 16.17 16.00 10.70
N LEU A 116 15.07 16.54 11.23
CA LEU A 116 15.03 17.91 11.76
C LEU A 116 15.81 18.07 13.07
N ILE A 117 15.90 17.01 13.89
CA ILE A 117 16.64 17.04 15.16
C ILE A 117 18.14 17.27 14.95
N PRO A 118 18.86 16.52 14.09
CA PRO A 118 20.28 16.80 13.84
C PRO A 118 20.53 18.14 13.14
N ILE A 119 19.64 18.58 12.25
CA ILE A 119 19.78 19.88 11.55
C ILE A 119 19.59 21.05 12.53
N ALA A 120 18.58 20.98 13.42
CA ALA A 120 18.31 22.03 14.41
C ALA A 120 19.47 22.20 15.40
N LEU A 121 20.09 21.09 15.85
CA LEU A 121 21.29 21.14 16.70
C LEU A 121 22.48 21.79 15.99
N GLY A 122 22.68 21.48 14.70
CA GLY A 122 23.73 22.10 13.88
C GLY A 122 23.55 23.61 13.75
N VAL A 123 22.34 24.07 13.39
CA VAL A 123 22.04 25.50 13.25
C VAL A 123 22.23 26.22 14.59
N LEU A 124 21.74 25.65 15.69
CA LEU A 124 21.92 26.25 17.03
C LEU A 124 23.40 26.37 17.41
N ALA A 125 24.20 25.32 17.20
CA ALA A 125 25.64 25.34 17.47
C ALA A 125 26.36 26.40 16.62
N THR A 126 26.00 26.56 15.35
CA THR A 126 26.60 27.60 14.49
C THR A 126 26.25 29.01 14.94
N LEU A 127 25.01 29.26 15.39
CA LEU A 127 24.62 30.57 15.91
C LEU A 127 25.37 30.93 17.19
N VAL A 128 25.52 29.98 18.11
CA VAL A 128 26.31 30.17 19.34
C VAL A 128 27.77 30.42 19.00
N TYR A 129 28.37 29.63 18.11
CA TYR A 129 29.75 29.81 17.67
C TYR A 129 29.97 31.18 17.02
N ARG A 130 29.07 31.62 16.13
CA ARG A 130 29.15 32.94 15.51
C ARG A 130 28.97 34.07 16.51
N TYR A 131 28.12 33.89 17.52
CA TYR A 131 27.93 34.89 18.57
C TYR A 131 29.18 35.04 19.44
N PHE A 132 29.80 33.93 19.86
CA PHE A 132 30.99 33.97 20.70
C PHE A 132 32.26 34.42 19.96
N ILE A 133 32.45 34.05 18.70
CA ILE A 133 33.62 34.47 17.93
C ILE A 133 33.53 35.92 17.46
N LYS A 134 32.33 36.43 17.20
CA LYS A 134 32.17 37.84 16.81
C LYS A 134 32.16 38.78 18.01
N ALA A 135 32.05 38.24 19.22
CA ALA A 135 32.15 38.97 20.49
C ALA A 135 33.58 39.01 21.07
N HIS A 136 34.58 38.50 20.34
CA HIS A 136 35.98 38.53 20.74
C HIS A 136 36.88 39.10 19.64
#